data_AF-A0A527Q8K9-F1
#
_entry.id   AF-A0A527Q8K9-F1
#
_cell.length_a   1.000
_cell.length_b   1.000
_cell.length_c   1.000
_cell.angle_alpha   90.00
_cell.angle_beta   90.00
_cell.angle_gamma   90.00
#
_symmetry.space_group_name_H-M   'P 1'
#
loop_
_entity.id
_entity.type
_entity.pdbx_description
1 polymer ?
#
loop_
_entity_poly.entity_id
_entity_poly.type
_entity_poly.pdbx_seq_one_letter_code
_entity_poly.pdbx_strand_id
1 'polypeptide(L)'
;LTILAKRLTFTEGTVGFSGSLVPYLNLTATSTTSSATVTIVVSGEATNPKFNFSSVPALPEDEVLAQLIFGRSMSNLSPLQIAQLAEAAAQLAGIGGSTSLLQNLRSAIGVDDLDVITDEEGGTAVSAGKYLNDRTYVTIQKGDKPGSGKAAIDLDVGRGVKLRGEATDAGEAKGGVFYEREY
;
A
#
# COMPACT_ATOMS: atom_id res chain seq x y z
N LEU A 1 4.08 -7.78 14.89
CA LEU A 1 3.04 -6.87 14.39
C LEU A 1 3.70 -5.91 13.40
N THR A 2 3.30 -5.92 12.13
CA THR A 2 3.86 -5.04 11.09
C THR A 2 2.77 -4.05 10.72
N ILE A 3 2.89 -2.80 11.18
CA ILE A 3 2.02 -1.71 10.75
C ILE A 3 2.79 -0.96 9.67
N LEU A 4 2.25 -0.95 8.44
CA LEU A 4 2.62 -0.06 7.32
C LEU A 4 4.13 0.13 7.08
N ALA A 5 4.81 -0.95 6.70
CA ALA A 5 6.21 -0.94 6.25
C ALA A 5 7.28 -0.53 7.29
N LYS A 6 6.92 -0.20 8.54
CA LYS A 6 7.89 0.12 9.59
C LYS A 6 7.75 -0.84 10.77
N ARG A 7 8.86 -1.51 11.10
CA ARG A 7 8.95 -2.37 12.28
C ARG A 7 8.97 -1.49 13.52
N LEU A 8 7.89 -1.53 14.30
CA LEU A 8 7.83 -0.92 15.62
C LEU A 8 8.58 -1.81 16.62
N THR A 9 9.60 -1.24 17.26
CA THR A 9 10.31 -1.90 18.35
C THR A 9 9.69 -1.42 19.66
N PHE A 10 9.04 -2.34 20.37
CA PHE A 10 8.50 -2.05 21.70
C PHE A 10 9.65 -2.01 22.70
N THR A 11 9.74 -0.91 23.43
CA THR A 11 10.74 -0.69 24.47
C THR A 11 10.30 -1.29 25.80
N GLU A 12 9.00 -1.22 26.10
CA GLU A 12 8.42 -1.75 27.34
C GLU A 12 7.04 -2.36 27.05
N GLY A 13 6.64 -3.34 27.84
CA GLY A 13 5.31 -3.93 27.68
C GLY A 13 4.91 -4.88 28.78
N THR A 14 3.64 -4.81 29.17
CA THR A 14 2.99 -5.78 30.05
C THR A 14 1.81 -6.41 29.33
N VAL A 15 1.65 -7.72 29.53
CA VAL A 15 0.56 -8.52 28.98
C VAL A 15 -0.04 -9.29 30.14
N GLY A 16 -1.33 -9.06 30.41
CA GLY A 16 -2.02 -9.64 31.56
C GLY A 16 -3.27 -10.39 31.13
N PHE A 17 -3.55 -11.51 31.78
CA PHE A 17 -4.80 -12.27 31.59
C PHE A 17 -5.66 -12.09 32.84
N SER A 18 -6.88 -11.56 32.67
CA SER A 18 -7.83 -11.34 33.76
C SER A 18 -9.03 -12.30 33.64
N GLY A 19 -8.76 -13.60 33.67
CA GLY A 19 -9.78 -14.66 33.60
C GLY A 19 -10.33 -14.97 32.20
N SER A 20 -10.09 -14.11 31.20
CA SER A 20 -10.34 -14.37 29.79
C SER A 20 -9.10 -14.89 29.07
N LEU A 21 -9.28 -15.63 27.97
CA LEU A 21 -8.20 -15.98 27.04
C LEU A 21 -7.71 -14.79 26.20
N VAL A 22 -8.44 -13.67 26.24
CA VAL A 22 -8.02 -12.40 25.63
C VAL A 22 -7.17 -11.63 26.64
N PRO A 23 -5.87 -11.41 26.37
CA PRO A 23 -5.04 -10.64 27.27
C PRO A 23 -5.31 -9.14 27.13
N TYR A 24 -5.12 -8.43 28.23
CA TYR A 24 -4.98 -6.97 28.24
C TYR A 24 -3.54 -6.60 27.91
N LEU A 25 -3.38 -5.73 26.94
CA LEU A 25 -2.11 -5.20 26.45
C LEU A 25 -1.86 -3.83 27.09
N ASN A 26 -0.61 -3.58 27.46
CA ASN A 26 -0.09 -2.25 27.70
C ASN A 26 1.37 -2.23 27.22
N LEU A 27 1.57 -1.78 25.98
CA LEU A 27 2.85 -1.82 25.27
C LEU A 27 3.26 -0.40 24.88
N THR A 28 4.52 -0.07 25.09
CA THR A 28 5.11 1.21 24.69
C THR A 28 6.18 0.96 23.63
N ALA A 29 6.08 1.69 22.52
CA ALA A 29 7.09 1.72 21.48
C ALA A 29 7.58 3.17 21.31
N THR A 30 8.87 3.32 21.03
CA THR A 30 9.46 4.62 20.70
C THR A 30 10.15 4.54 19.35
N SER A 31 10.02 5.61 18.56
CA SER A 31 10.68 5.75 17.26
C SER A 31 11.23 7.17 17.15
N THR A 32 12.55 7.28 16.96
CA THR A 32 13.20 8.56 16.70
C THR A 32 13.27 8.81 15.21
N THR A 33 12.82 9.98 14.76
CA THR A 33 13.02 10.50 13.41
C THR A 33 14.07 11.61 13.43
N SER A 34 14.39 12.17 12.27
CA SER A 34 15.32 13.30 12.13
C SER A 34 14.84 14.58 12.85
N SER A 35 13.55 14.67 13.21
CA SER A 35 12.95 15.91 13.74
C SER A 35 12.14 15.73 15.03
N ALA A 36 11.75 14.51 15.40
CA ALA A 36 11.03 14.25 16.64
C ALA A 36 11.26 12.83 17.17
N THR A 37 11.08 12.67 18.48
CA THR A 37 10.92 11.33 19.09
C THR A 37 9.44 11.06 19.27
N VAL A 38 8.94 10.01 18.64
CA VAL A 38 7.54 9.59 18.70
C VAL A 38 7.41 8.43 19.67
N THR A 39 6.42 8.52 20.56
CA THR A 39 6.03 7.47 21.51
C THR A 39 4.63 6.98 21.17
N ILE A 40 4.50 5.66 21.02
CA ILE A 40 3.23 4.97 20.77
C ILE A 40 2.92 4.12 21.98
N VAL A 41 1.74 4.34 22.58
CA VAL A 41 1.20 3.50 23.65
C VAL A 41 0.03 2.69 23.09
N VAL A 42 0.12 1.37 23.19
CA VAL A 42 -0.91 0.42 22.79
C VAL A 42 -1.52 -0.19 24.05
N SER A 43 -2.79 0.09 24.32
CA SER A 43 -3.46 -0.35 25.55
C SER A 43 -4.85 -0.92 25.29
N GLY A 44 -5.32 -1.85 26.11
CA GLY A 44 -6.66 -2.45 25.97
C GLY A 44 -6.64 -3.95 25.71
N GLU A 45 -7.81 -4.54 25.45
CA GLU A 45 -7.89 -5.97 25.09
C GLU A 45 -7.18 -6.24 23.76
N ALA A 46 -6.51 -7.38 23.63
CA ALA A 46 -5.81 -7.75 22.40
C ALA A 46 -6.73 -7.85 21.17
N THR A 47 -8.03 -8.05 21.38
CA THR A 47 -9.08 -8.03 20.35
C THR A 47 -9.55 -6.62 19.97
N ASN A 48 -9.30 -5.60 20.82
CA ASN A 48 -9.68 -4.22 20.57
C ASN A 48 -8.66 -3.24 21.20
N PRO A 49 -7.42 -3.20 20.69
CA PRO A 49 -6.38 -2.34 21.22
C PRO A 49 -6.64 -0.87 20.86
N LYS A 50 -6.37 0.02 21.81
CA LYS A 50 -6.36 1.47 21.63
C LYS A 50 -4.94 1.97 21.47
N PHE A 51 -4.74 2.85 20.50
CA PHE A 51 -3.46 3.46 20.19
C PHE A 51 -3.47 4.92 20.63
N ASN A 52 -2.39 5.35 21.27
CA ASN A 52 -2.18 6.75 21.65
C ASN A 52 -0.79 7.18 21.18
N PHE A 53 -0.73 8.32 20.49
CA PHE A 53 0.49 8.85 19.88
C PHE A 53 0.89 10.15 20.56
N SER A 54 2.17 10.25 20.91
CA SER A 54 2.75 11.51 21.40
C SER A 54 4.14 11.71 20.81
N SER A 55 4.62 12.95 20.82
CA SER A 55 5.96 13.25 20.34
C SER A 55 6.66 14.30 21.19
N VAL A 56 8.00 14.30 21.11
CA VAL A 56 8.85 15.35 21.63
C VAL A 56 9.73 15.87 20.48
N PRO A 57 9.63 17.15 20.08
CA PRO A 57 8.71 18.18 20.61
C PRO A 57 7.22 17.85 20.37
N ALA A 58 6.32 18.47 21.14
CA ALA A 58 4.88 18.23 21.03
C ALA A 58 4.36 18.71 19.67
N LEU A 59 3.87 17.75 18.88
CA LEU A 59 3.30 18.00 17.56
C LEU A 59 1.81 17.66 17.56
N PRO A 60 1.03 18.25 16.64
CA PRO A 60 -0.30 17.75 16.29
C PRO A 60 -0.27 16.26 15.93
N GLU A 61 -1.32 15.52 16.29
CA GLU A 61 -1.37 14.05 16.16
C GLU A 61 -1.19 13.56 14.71
N ASP A 62 -1.75 14.29 13.76
CA ASP A 62 -1.62 14.09 12.33
C ASP A 62 -0.16 14.22 11.86
N GLU A 63 0.57 15.21 12.37
CA GLU A 63 2.00 15.41 12.10
C GLU A 63 2.86 14.30 12.72
N VAL A 64 2.50 13.80 13.90
CA VAL A 64 3.15 12.65 14.56
C VAL A 64 3.02 11.39 13.69
N LEU A 65 1.82 11.13 13.18
CA LEU A 65 1.56 9.98 12.30
C LEU A 65 2.32 10.09 10.98
N ALA A 66 2.36 11.28 10.36
CA ALA A 66 3.11 11.51 9.14
C ALA A 66 4.62 11.25 9.32
N GLN A 67 5.19 11.74 10.42
CA GLN A 67 6.58 11.49 10.79
C GLN A 67 6.85 10.01 11.05
N LEU A 68 5.92 9.31 11.71
CA LEU A 68 6.06 7.90 12.02
C LEU A 68 6.05 7.03 10.75
N ILE A 69 5.07 7.25 9.88
CA ILE A 69 4.82 6.46 8.66
C ILE A 69 5.80 6.83 7.54
N PHE A 70 6.00 8.13 7.29
CA PHE A 70 6.74 8.62 6.12
C PHE A 70 8.11 9.23 6.44
N GLY A 71 8.43 9.46 7.73
CA GLY A 71 9.70 10.08 8.14
C GLY A 71 9.83 11.56 7.81
N ARG A 72 8.73 12.25 7.47
CA ARG A 72 8.71 13.67 7.08
C ARG A 72 7.39 14.35 7.45
N SER A 73 7.41 15.68 7.50
CA SER A 73 6.28 16.54 7.83
C SER A 73 5.13 16.48 6.82
N MET A 74 3.89 16.64 7.28
CA MET A 74 2.69 16.72 6.43
C MET A 74 2.76 17.85 5.41
N SER A 75 3.40 18.97 5.77
CA SER A 75 3.55 20.13 4.88
C SER A 75 4.37 19.81 3.61
N ASN A 76 5.15 18.73 3.64
CA ASN A 76 5.95 18.26 2.51
C ASN A 76 5.30 17.04 1.84
N LEU A 77 4.09 16.66 2.24
CA LEU A 77 3.34 15.58 1.63
C LEU A 77 2.51 16.12 0.47
N SER A 78 2.62 15.46 -0.67
CA SER A 78 1.73 15.72 -1.81
C SER A 78 0.28 15.41 -1.43
N PRO A 79 -0.72 16.01 -2.11
CA PRO A 79 -2.14 15.71 -1.87
C PRO A 79 -2.49 14.22 -1.90
N LEU A 80 -1.79 13.44 -2.72
CA LEU A 80 -1.93 11.98 -2.79
C LEU A 80 -1.43 11.27 -1.52
N GLN A 81 -0.33 11.74 -0.94
CA GLN A 81 0.22 11.19 0.30
C GLN A 81 -0.65 11.54 1.52
N ILE A 82 -1.32 12.70 1.50
CA ILE A 82 -2.30 13.08 2.53
C ILE A 82 -3.51 12.14 2.49
N ALA A 83 -3.98 11.74 1.30
CA ALA A 83 -5.04 10.74 1.16
C ALA A 83 -4.64 9.37 1.75
N GLN A 84 -3.38 8.96 1.51
CA GLN A 84 -2.83 7.72 2.09
C GLN A 84 -2.67 7.80 3.62
N LEU A 85 -2.34 8.97 4.17
CA LEU A 85 -2.28 9.21 5.62
C LEU A 85 -3.67 9.11 6.27
N ALA A 86 -4.68 9.73 5.67
CA ALA A 86 -6.06 9.67 6.15
C ALA A 86 -6.58 8.23 6.20
N GLU A 87 -6.23 7.43 5.19
CA GLU A 87 -6.56 6.01 5.14
C GLU A 87 -5.82 5.20 6.22
N ALA A 88 -4.53 5.46 6.42
CA ALA A 88 -3.74 4.83 7.48
C ALA A 88 -4.29 5.17 8.88
N ALA A 89 -4.64 6.42 9.13
CA ALA A 89 -5.24 6.86 10.39
C ALA A 89 -6.61 6.22 10.62
N ALA A 90 -7.45 6.08 9.58
CA ALA A 90 -8.75 5.41 9.68
C ALA A 90 -8.62 3.91 10.01
N GLN A 91 -7.62 3.22 9.43
CA GLN A 91 -7.30 1.83 9.76
C GLN A 91 -6.80 1.68 11.20
N LEU A 92 -6.02 2.64 11.69
CA LEU A 92 -5.43 2.64 13.03
C LEU A 92 -6.45 3.01 14.13
N ALA A 93 -7.43 3.87 13.80
CA ALA A 93 -8.54 4.23 14.69
C ALA A 93 -9.60 3.13 14.84
N GLY A 94 -9.42 1.96 14.22
CA GLY A 94 -10.40 0.86 14.27
C GLY A 94 -11.69 1.14 13.48
N ILE A 95 -11.73 2.23 12.72
CA ILE A 95 -12.83 2.56 11.80
C ILE A 95 -12.64 1.82 10.46
N GLY A 96 -11.41 1.44 10.12
CA GLY A 96 -11.05 0.67 8.93
C GLY A 96 -11.09 -0.83 9.15
N GLY A 97 -12.28 -1.39 9.43
CA GLY A 97 -12.52 -2.81 9.21
C GLY A 97 -12.40 -3.14 7.72
N SER A 98 -11.26 -3.71 7.33
CA SER A 98 -11.10 -4.57 6.15
C SER A 98 -11.69 -4.10 4.81
N THR A 99 -11.51 -2.86 4.37
CA THR A 99 -11.68 -2.51 2.95
C THR A 99 -10.93 -1.23 2.63
N SER A 100 -9.64 -1.36 2.28
CA SER A 100 -8.82 -0.24 1.83
C SER A 100 -9.53 0.50 0.69
N LEU A 101 -9.50 1.83 0.68
CA LEU A 101 -10.11 2.68 -0.35
C LEU A 101 -9.59 2.32 -1.74
N LEU A 102 -8.38 1.77 -1.84
CA LEU A 102 -7.85 1.19 -3.08
C LEU A 102 -8.63 -0.06 -3.54
N GLN A 103 -9.08 -0.90 -2.61
CA GLN A 103 -9.98 -2.04 -2.88
C GLN A 103 -11.39 -1.56 -3.28
N ASN A 104 -11.91 -0.53 -2.61
CA ASN A 104 -13.19 0.09 -2.97
C ASN A 104 -13.11 0.80 -4.34
N LEU A 105 -12.00 1.48 -4.63
CA LEU A 105 -11.75 2.10 -5.92
C LEU A 105 -11.65 1.01 -6.98
N ARG A 106 -10.78 -0.01 -6.80
CA ARG A 106 -10.66 -1.19 -7.68
C ARG A 106 -12.00 -1.86 -7.94
N SER A 107 -12.86 -1.98 -6.92
CA SER A 107 -14.21 -2.55 -7.06
C SER A 107 -15.18 -1.60 -7.78
N ALA A 108 -15.05 -0.29 -7.60
CA ALA A 108 -15.87 0.73 -8.26
C ALA A 108 -15.50 0.94 -9.74
N ILE A 109 -14.20 0.88 -10.08
CA ILE A 109 -13.71 0.95 -11.47
C ILE A 109 -13.64 -0.44 -12.14
N GLY A 110 -13.82 -1.50 -11.36
CA GLY A 110 -13.86 -2.89 -11.82
C GLY A 110 -12.53 -3.40 -12.39
N VAL A 111 -11.40 -3.03 -11.78
CA VAL A 111 -10.06 -3.52 -12.16
C VAL A 111 -9.48 -4.44 -11.09
N ASP A 112 -8.73 -5.45 -11.53
CA ASP A 112 -8.16 -6.46 -10.64
C ASP A 112 -6.82 -6.04 -10.07
N ASP A 113 -6.13 -5.08 -10.67
CA ASP A 113 -4.82 -4.61 -10.22
C ASP A 113 -4.64 -3.12 -10.54
N LEU A 114 -4.01 -2.37 -9.62
CA LEU A 114 -3.73 -0.96 -9.81
C LEU A 114 -2.43 -0.60 -9.08
N ASP A 115 -1.41 -0.24 -9.84
CA ASP A 115 -0.05 -0.01 -9.36
C ASP A 115 0.56 1.27 -9.93
N VAL A 116 1.56 1.81 -9.23
CA VAL A 116 2.43 2.88 -9.73
C VAL A 116 3.77 2.27 -10.09
N ILE A 117 4.16 2.39 -11.34
CA ILE A 117 5.39 1.83 -11.91
C ILE A 117 6.28 2.94 -12.47
N THR A 118 7.55 2.64 -12.69
CA THR A 118 8.45 3.52 -13.44
C THR A 118 8.48 3.07 -14.89
N ASP A 119 8.28 3.99 -15.84
CA ASP A 119 8.33 3.67 -17.26
C ASP A 119 9.77 3.48 -17.77
N GLU A 120 9.91 3.06 -19.03
CA GLU A 120 11.21 2.81 -19.67
C GLU A 120 12.05 4.10 -19.84
N GLU A 121 11.42 5.27 -19.71
CA GLU A 121 12.04 6.61 -19.78
C GLU A 121 12.32 7.20 -18.39
N GLY A 122 12.17 6.42 -17.32
CA GLY A 122 12.37 6.84 -15.93
C GLY A 122 11.28 7.77 -15.37
N GLY A 123 10.15 7.92 -16.08
CA GLY A 123 8.96 8.66 -15.66
C GLY A 123 8.07 7.86 -14.70
N THR A 124 7.11 8.54 -14.09
CA THR A 124 6.13 7.88 -13.19
C THR A 124 4.89 7.51 -13.99
N ALA A 125 4.53 6.23 -13.98
CA ALA A 125 3.36 5.73 -14.69
C ALA A 125 2.39 5.00 -13.76
N VAL A 126 1.11 5.11 -14.08
CA VAL A 126 0.04 4.35 -13.43
C VAL A 126 -0.30 3.16 -14.31
N SER A 127 -0.36 1.97 -13.73
CA SER A 127 -0.72 0.71 -14.39
C SER A 127 -2.04 0.20 -13.80
N ALA A 128 -2.99 -0.13 -14.67
CA ALA A 128 -4.24 -0.79 -14.31
C ALA A 128 -4.35 -2.12 -15.06
N GLY A 129 -4.60 -3.20 -14.31
CA GLY A 129 -4.67 -4.56 -14.82
C GLY A 129 -6.03 -5.20 -14.57
N LYS A 130 -6.50 -6.03 -15.51
CA LYS A 130 -7.74 -6.78 -15.37
C LYS A 130 -7.68 -8.11 -16.11
N TYR A 131 -8.16 -9.16 -15.45
CA TYR A 131 -8.47 -10.43 -16.07
C TYR A 131 -9.84 -10.35 -16.76
N LEU A 132 -9.85 -10.54 -18.08
CA LEU A 132 -11.11 -10.72 -18.82
C LEU A 132 -11.67 -12.13 -18.63
N ASN A 133 -10.79 -13.09 -18.35
CA ASN A 133 -11.07 -14.47 -18.00
C ASN A 133 -9.78 -15.12 -17.45
N ASP A 134 -9.83 -16.40 -17.06
CA ASP A 134 -8.69 -17.16 -16.50
C ASP A 134 -7.45 -17.24 -17.41
N ARG A 135 -7.57 -16.87 -18.70
CA ARG A 135 -6.53 -16.97 -19.72
C ARG A 135 -6.17 -15.64 -20.36
N THR A 136 -6.88 -14.56 -20.07
CA THR A 136 -6.68 -13.28 -20.77
C THR A 136 -6.55 -12.15 -19.76
N TYR A 137 -5.35 -11.59 -19.68
CA TYR A 137 -5.03 -10.45 -18.84
C TYR A 137 -4.74 -9.24 -19.71
N VAL A 138 -5.36 -8.10 -19.39
CA VAL A 138 -5.15 -6.83 -20.07
C VAL A 138 -4.55 -5.85 -19.08
N THR A 139 -3.51 -5.14 -19.52
CA THR A 139 -2.87 -4.07 -18.76
C THR A 139 -2.88 -2.78 -19.56
N ILE A 140 -3.27 -1.69 -18.92
CA ILE A 140 -3.19 -0.34 -19.47
C ILE A 140 -2.28 0.48 -18.56
N GLN A 141 -1.29 1.14 -19.15
CA GLN A 141 -0.34 1.99 -18.47
C GLN A 141 -0.43 3.40 -19.02
N LYS A 142 -0.29 4.40 -18.16
CA LYS A 142 -0.27 5.81 -18.52
C LYS A 142 0.82 6.51 -17.72
N GLY A 143 1.87 6.96 -18.38
CA GLY A 143 2.86 7.87 -17.80
C GLY A 143 2.45 9.34 -17.83
N ASP A 144 3.28 10.15 -17.16
CA ASP A 144 3.16 11.60 -17.04
C ASP A 144 3.60 12.37 -18.30
N LYS A 145 4.42 11.75 -19.15
CA LYS A 145 4.88 12.34 -20.42
C LYS A 145 3.93 12.02 -21.59
N PRO A 146 3.86 12.86 -22.64
CA PRO A 146 3.20 12.49 -23.89
C PRO A 146 3.90 11.29 -24.55
N GLY A 147 3.15 10.27 -24.99
CA GLY A 147 3.73 9.07 -25.64
C GLY A 147 4.20 7.98 -24.68
N SER A 148 3.83 8.06 -23.40
CA SER A 148 4.16 7.08 -22.34
C SER A 148 3.04 6.07 -22.04
N GLY A 149 1.97 6.10 -22.82
CA GLY A 149 0.84 5.19 -22.73
C GLY A 149 1.16 3.83 -23.36
N LYS A 150 0.83 2.77 -22.64
CA LYS A 150 1.05 1.40 -23.13
C LYS A 150 -0.18 0.55 -22.85
N ALA A 151 -0.59 -0.23 -23.83
CA ALA A 151 -1.58 -1.28 -23.67
C ALA A 151 -0.90 -2.62 -23.92
N ALA A 152 -1.10 -3.57 -23.02
CA ALA A 152 -0.59 -4.93 -23.16
C ALA A 152 -1.72 -5.94 -22.95
N ILE A 153 -1.64 -7.05 -23.68
CA ILE A 153 -2.51 -8.21 -23.53
C ILE A 153 -1.64 -9.46 -23.42
N ASP A 154 -1.92 -10.25 -22.40
CA ASP A 154 -1.34 -11.56 -22.16
C ASP A 154 -2.44 -12.61 -22.31
N LEU A 155 -2.25 -13.54 -23.24
CA LEU A 155 -3.19 -14.62 -23.56
C LEU A 155 -2.52 -15.97 -23.36
N ASP A 156 -3.05 -16.78 -22.44
CA ASP A 156 -2.70 -18.18 -22.29
C ASP A 156 -3.50 -19.04 -23.29
N VAL A 157 -2.81 -19.65 -24.24
CA VAL A 157 -3.43 -20.51 -25.27
C VAL A 157 -3.51 -21.97 -24.81
N GLY A 158 -2.88 -22.29 -23.67
CA GLY A 158 -2.78 -23.62 -23.09
C GLY A 158 -1.56 -24.40 -23.57
N ARG A 159 -1.34 -25.56 -22.95
CA ARG A 159 -0.20 -26.47 -23.23
C ARG A 159 1.18 -25.81 -23.03
N GLY A 160 1.25 -24.83 -22.14
CA GLY A 160 2.47 -24.06 -21.87
C GLY A 160 2.75 -22.93 -22.86
N VAL A 161 1.83 -22.61 -23.78
CA VAL A 161 2.01 -21.51 -24.76
C VAL A 161 1.28 -20.25 -24.30
N LYS A 162 2.01 -19.14 -24.22
CA LYS A 162 1.50 -17.80 -23.91
C LYS A 162 1.78 -16.85 -25.08
N LEU A 163 0.80 -16.02 -25.42
CA LEU A 163 0.92 -14.95 -26.41
C LEU A 163 0.92 -13.62 -25.66
N ARG A 164 1.85 -12.74 -26.01
CA ARG A 164 1.86 -11.36 -25.52
C ARG A 164 1.77 -10.42 -26.70
N GLY A 165 0.86 -9.48 -26.62
CA GLY A 165 0.79 -8.33 -27.52
C GLY A 165 0.90 -7.05 -26.71
N GLU A 166 1.58 -6.06 -27.24
CA GLU A 166 1.61 -4.72 -26.65
C GLU A 166 1.66 -3.64 -27.72
N ALA A 167 1.10 -2.49 -27.38
CA ALA A 167 1.06 -1.30 -28.20
C ALA A 167 1.35 -0.07 -27.35
N THR A 168 2.09 0.88 -27.91
CA THR A 168 2.39 2.17 -27.29
C THR A 168 1.65 3.28 -28.02
N ASP A 169 1.36 4.38 -27.33
CA ASP A 169 0.79 5.60 -27.92
C ASP A 169 1.81 6.38 -28.79
N ALA A 170 3.08 5.98 -28.78
CA ALA A 170 4.08 6.36 -29.77
C ALA A 170 3.88 5.66 -31.15
N GLY A 171 2.91 4.75 -31.25
CA GLY A 171 2.57 4.03 -32.48
C GLY A 171 3.37 2.75 -32.71
N GLU A 172 4.12 2.29 -31.70
CA GLU A 172 4.84 1.02 -31.77
C GLU A 172 3.93 -0.12 -31.32
N ALA A 173 4.00 -1.26 -32.00
CA ALA A 173 3.31 -2.48 -31.58
C ALA A 173 4.28 -3.66 -31.66
N LYS A 174 4.34 -4.47 -30.59
CA LYS A 174 5.12 -5.70 -30.56
C LYS A 174 4.29 -6.88 -30.10
N GLY A 175 4.59 -8.05 -30.66
CA GLY A 175 3.94 -9.31 -30.33
C GLY A 175 4.98 -10.41 -30.17
N GLY A 176 4.73 -11.34 -29.24
CA GLY A 176 5.63 -12.43 -28.94
C GLY A 176 4.89 -13.71 -28.54
N VAL A 177 5.52 -14.84 -28.78
CA VAL A 177 5.07 -16.18 -28.35
C VAL A 177 6.06 -16.71 -27.35
N PHE A 178 5.57 -17.15 -26.20
CA PHE A 178 6.35 -17.68 -25.10
C PHE A 178 5.92 -19.12 -24.85
N TYR A 179 6.90 -20.01 -24.60
CA TYR A 179 6.64 -21.39 -24.27
C TYR A 179 7.33 -21.73 -22.95
N GLU A 180 6.55 -22.22 -21.99
CA GLU A 180 7.00 -22.57 -20.66
C GLU A 180 6.69 -24.04 -20.42
N ARG A 181 7.73 -24.82 -20.08
CA ARG A 181 7.62 -26.26 -19.80
C ARG A 181 8.15 -26.51 -18.40
N GLU A 182 7.26 -26.87 -17.50
CA GLU A 182 7.64 -27.39 -16.18
C GLU A 182 8.32 -28.75 -16.36
N TYR A 183 9.46 -28.94 -15.68
CA TYR A 183 10.20 -30.19 -15.61
C TYR A 183 9.92 -30.92 -14.30
#